data_AF-A0A5J6F779-F1
#
_entry.id   AF-A0A5J6F779-F1
#
_cell.length_a   1.000
_cell.length_b   1.000
_cell.length_c   1.000
_cell.angle_alpha   90.00
_cell.angle_beta   90.00
_cell.angle_gamma   90.00
#
_symmetry.space_group_name_H-M   'P 1'
#
loop_
_entity.id
_entity.type
_entity.pdbx_description
1 polymer ?
#
loop_
_entity_poly.entity_id
_entity_poly.type
_entity_poly.pdbx_seq_one_letter_code
_entity_poly.pdbx_strand_id
1 'polypeptide(L)'
;MTAPRHPRPTVPRAVPGRPRPRAVPGRPRPAPSPAGRRPRRPAPARTDLHRKATPMPLAPAPEHFAPGPHDPDDLRLASRNLNGHYPWLDPAVPVPYGHLLAASAELGRSPETVAARLTDLGYENVQRCEGPLPAAVSPEDAALLKTVTSYSSTWLDVTEPVSLRQTVASAVRENRGPAEIARRLTALGYRYRPDHPPLPETPGPRDVLLIRTGTRGDGEWLEQGDTAHPAHVLSTAAELRCSPYTAARRLLALGIRLPYVPDPSDDLLLGHTVDAHDGHHPSRTASAPGHVLAVARETGRRPGEIAARLRELGCAAPEAELPDAPGPEDFVLLSRNLDGHAPWLPVNTVVGLRLEHVLRASLATGLSPAETVARLAGFGHWLHESARLPGKADERDVALLATTDRSYKDEFLPEHVLRSAGLTGRSPAEVAERLRALGHRVSDAVEYPREKAVLRG
;
A
#
# COMPACT_ATOMS: atom_id res chain seq x y z
N MET A 1 53.11 1.49 -41.71
CA MET A 1 52.20 2.42 -40.99
C MET A 1 51.56 1.65 -39.87
N THR A 2 52.07 1.86 -38.66
CA THR A 2 51.90 1.02 -37.49
C THR A 2 50.96 1.74 -36.53
N ALA A 3 49.79 1.16 -36.23
CA ALA A 3 48.80 1.76 -35.34
C ALA A 3 49.27 1.70 -33.87
N PRO A 4 49.02 2.74 -33.04
CA PRO A 4 49.54 2.81 -31.68
C PRO A 4 48.65 2.02 -30.70
N ARG A 5 49.33 1.28 -29.80
CA ARG A 5 48.73 0.55 -28.68
C ARG A 5 48.32 1.51 -27.57
N HIS A 6 47.05 1.47 -27.16
CA HIS A 6 46.57 2.14 -25.94
C HIS A 6 47.07 1.40 -24.67
N PRO A 7 47.42 2.13 -23.59
CA PRO A 7 47.90 1.54 -22.35
C PRO A 7 46.76 1.00 -21.47
N ARG A 8 47.01 -0.15 -20.83
CA ARG A 8 46.13 -0.79 -19.84
C ARG A 8 46.04 0.05 -18.56
N PRO A 9 44.87 0.13 -17.90
CA PRO A 9 44.75 0.80 -16.60
C PRO A 9 45.33 -0.04 -15.47
N THR A 10 46.09 0.63 -14.62
CA THR A 10 46.80 0.14 -13.44
C THR A 10 45.84 -0.17 -12.30
N VAL A 11 45.91 -1.38 -11.74
CA VAL A 11 45.17 -1.81 -10.54
C VAL A 11 45.92 -1.32 -9.29
N PRO A 12 45.29 -0.57 -8.35
CA PRO A 12 45.92 -0.28 -7.07
C PRO A 12 45.85 -1.48 -6.12
N ARG A 13 47.02 -1.80 -5.58
CA ARG A 13 47.35 -2.91 -4.69
C ARG A 13 46.81 -2.65 -3.28
N ALA A 14 46.27 -3.70 -2.66
CA ALA A 14 45.71 -3.71 -1.31
C ALA A 14 46.74 -3.37 -0.21
N VAL A 15 46.32 -2.56 0.76
CA VAL A 15 47.06 -2.28 2.01
C VAL A 15 46.42 -3.09 3.15
N PRO A 16 47.20 -3.80 3.99
CA PRO A 16 46.66 -4.63 5.07
C PRO A 16 46.43 -3.86 6.38
N GLY A 17 45.29 -4.14 7.00
CA GLY A 17 45.12 -4.29 8.46
C GLY A 17 45.26 -3.06 9.37
N ARG A 18 44.13 -2.62 9.96
CA ARG A 18 44.10 -2.17 11.37
C ARG A 18 42.99 -2.90 12.14
N PRO A 19 43.26 -3.34 13.38
CA PRO A 19 42.36 -4.20 14.15
C PRO A 19 41.19 -3.41 14.76
N ARG A 20 40.04 -4.10 14.85
CA ARG A 20 38.80 -3.62 15.46
C ARG A 20 38.99 -3.31 16.96
N PRO A 21 38.47 -2.20 17.51
CA PRO A 21 38.43 -2.00 18.94
C PRO A 21 37.44 -2.97 19.60
N ARG A 22 37.90 -3.66 20.64
CA ARG A 22 37.13 -4.54 21.53
C ARG A 22 35.96 -3.77 22.15
N ALA A 23 34.74 -4.27 21.99
CA ALA A 23 33.59 -3.80 22.75
C ALA A 23 33.64 -4.37 24.18
N VAL A 24 33.58 -3.47 25.16
CA VAL A 24 33.52 -3.75 26.60
C VAL A 24 32.12 -4.29 26.96
N PRO A 25 32.01 -5.33 27.81
CA PRO A 25 30.73 -5.82 28.29
C PRO A 25 30.23 -5.02 29.49
N GLY A 26 28.92 -4.77 29.55
CA GLY A 26 28.21 -4.52 30.80
C GLY A 26 27.83 -3.07 31.11
N ARG A 27 26.62 -2.67 30.70
CA ARG A 27 25.72 -1.87 31.56
C ARG A 27 24.30 -2.44 31.46
N PRO A 28 23.63 -2.68 32.60
CA PRO A 28 22.28 -3.23 32.62
C PRO A 28 21.25 -2.19 32.14
N ARG A 29 20.27 -2.65 31.34
CA ARG A 29 19.10 -1.87 30.96
C ARG A 29 18.25 -1.56 32.20
N PRO A 30 17.75 -0.32 32.37
CA PRO A 30 16.79 -0.02 33.43
C PRO A 30 15.46 -0.73 33.15
N ALA A 31 14.85 -1.25 34.22
CA ALA A 31 13.60 -1.98 34.22
C ALA A 31 12.41 -1.14 33.69
N PRO A 32 11.38 -1.77 33.09
CA PRO A 32 10.18 -1.07 32.67
C PRO A 32 9.37 -0.62 33.90
N SER A 33 9.13 0.70 33.98
CA SER A 33 8.27 1.30 34.99
C SER A 33 6.81 0.88 34.78
N PRO A 34 6.03 0.63 35.86
CA PRO A 34 4.70 0.06 35.78
C PRO A 34 3.66 1.05 35.23
N ALA A 35 2.78 0.51 34.40
CA ALA A 35 1.64 1.19 33.80
C ALA A 35 0.75 1.86 34.85
N GLY A 36 0.82 3.20 34.90
CA GLY A 36 -0.16 4.03 35.59
C GLY A 36 -1.50 4.01 34.84
N ARG A 37 -2.52 3.43 35.49
CA ARG A 37 -3.93 3.48 35.10
C ARG A 37 -4.35 4.94 34.83
N ARG A 38 -4.71 5.26 33.58
CA ARG A 38 -5.45 6.50 33.28
C ARG A 38 -6.90 6.35 33.78
N PRO A 39 -7.48 7.35 34.47
CA PRO A 39 -8.87 7.30 34.89
C PRO A 39 -9.81 7.41 33.69
N ARG A 40 -10.88 6.62 33.72
CA ARG A 40 -11.98 6.63 32.74
C ARG A 40 -12.61 8.02 32.70
N ARG A 41 -12.67 8.63 31.50
CA ARG A 41 -13.54 9.79 31.24
C ARG A 41 -15.01 9.37 31.43
N PRO A 42 -15.85 10.16 32.11
CA PRO A 42 -17.27 9.90 32.17
C PRO A 42 -17.92 10.21 30.81
N ALA A 43 -18.91 9.39 30.44
CA ALA A 43 -19.75 9.61 29.27
C ALA A 43 -20.59 10.90 29.45
N PRO A 44 -20.78 11.72 28.41
CA PRO A 44 -21.68 12.86 28.50
C PRO A 44 -23.14 12.37 28.56
N ALA A 45 -23.84 12.89 29.55
CA ALA A 45 -25.27 12.69 29.77
C ALA A 45 -26.09 13.16 28.56
N ARG A 46 -27.09 12.36 28.20
CA ARG A 46 -28.22 12.78 27.38
C ARG A 46 -29.00 13.85 28.15
N THR A 47 -29.05 15.06 27.61
CA THR A 47 -30.03 16.07 28.01
C THR A 47 -30.85 16.43 26.78
N ASP A 48 -32.12 16.03 26.82
CA ASP A 48 -33.19 16.55 25.98
C ASP A 48 -33.29 18.08 26.16
N LEU A 49 -33.17 18.80 25.06
CA LEU A 49 -33.54 20.21 24.96
C LEU A 49 -34.36 20.41 23.67
N HIS A 50 -35.63 20.02 23.74
CA HIS A 50 -36.67 20.69 22.97
C HIS A 50 -36.85 22.10 23.52
N ARG A 51 -36.11 23.07 22.98
CA ARG A 51 -36.41 24.49 23.14
C ARG A 51 -36.37 25.13 21.76
N LYS A 52 -37.55 25.51 21.26
CA LYS A 52 -37.75 26.32 20.05
C LYS A 52 -36.79 27.51 20.09
N ALA A 53 -35.81 27.51 19.20
CA ALA A 53 -34.96 28.67 18.95
C ALA A 53 -35.73 29.61 18.01
N THR A 54 -36.26 30.70 18.57
CA THR A 54 -36.55 31.94 17.84
C THR A 54 -35.28 32.34 17.08
N PRO A 55 -35.35 32.77 15.81
CA PRO A 55 -34.15 33.19 15.08
C PRO A 55 -33.51 34.36 15.83
N MET A 56 -32.27 34.17 16.29
CA MET A 56 -31.46 35.30 16.75
C MET A 56 -31.25 36.23 15.56
N PRO A 57 -31.39 37.55 15.72
CA PRO A 57 -31.00 38.47 14.68
C PRO A 57 -29.50 38.29 14.43
N LEU A 58 -29.12 38.03 13.18
CA LEU A 58 -27.74 38.19 12.76
C LEU A 58 -27.28 39.57 13.24
N ALA A 59 -26.26 39.62 14.09
CA ALA A 59 -25.55 40.86 14.34
C ALA A 59 -25.13 41.45 12.98
N PRO A 60 -25.24 42.78 12.76
CA PRO A 60 -24.81 43.35 11.50
C PRO A 60 -23.33 43.02 11.28
N ALA A 61 -23.04 42.26 10.23
CA ALA A 61 -21.69 41.93 9.81
C ALA A 61 -20.94 43.22 9.45
N PRO A 62 -19.63 43.32 9.65
CA PRO A 62 -18.90 44.56 9.39
C PRO A 62 -18.99 44.91 7.90
N GLU A 63 -19.78 45.95 7.58
CA GLU A 63 -19.89 46.60 6.26
C GLU A 63 -18.60 47.34 5.85
N HIS A 64 -17.52 47.23 6.62
CA HIS A 64 -16.33 48.07 6.58
C HIS A 64 -15.51 48.03 5.27
N PHE A 65 -15.82 47.12 4.33
CA PHE A 65 -15.15 47.01 3.03
C PHE A 65 -16.11 46.97 1.85
N ALA A 66 -17.41 47.21 2.06
CA ALA A 66 -18.33 47.30 0.93
C ALA A 66 -17.86 48.46 0.03
N PRO A 67 -17.55 48.20 -1.26
CA PRO A 67 -17.28 49.29 -2.18
C PRO A 67 -18.54 50.18 -2.25
N GLY A 68 -18.37 51.49 -2.49
CA GLY A 68 -19.49 52.46 -2.55
C GLY A 68 -20.59 52.09 -3.57
N PRO A 69 -21.63 52.91 -3.75
CA PRO A 69 -22.71 52.61 -4.69
C PRO A 69 -22.18 52.59 -6.13
N HIS A 70 -21.76 51.42 -6.58
CA HIS A 70 -21.07 51.17 -7.83
C HIS A 70 -21.86 50.19 -8.70
N ASP A 71 -21.50 50.15 -10.00
CA ASP A 71 -22.03 49.26 -11.02
C ASP A 71 -22.18 47.81 -10.49
N PRO A 72 -23.27 47.07 -10.80
CA PRO A 72 -23.37 45.64 -10.49
C PRO A 72 -22.12 44.81 -10.80
N ASP A 73 -21.37 45.16 -11.83
CA ASP A 73 -20.11 44.50 -12.18
C ASP A 73 -19.00 44.75 -11.14
N ASP A 74 -18.94 45.94 -10.53
CA ASP A 74 -17.96 46.26 -9.48
C ASP A 74 -18.22 45.49 -8.18
N LEU A 75 -19.50 45.32 -7.84
CA LEU A 75 -19.89 44.46 -6.72
C LEU A 75 -19.48 43.01 -6.96
N ARG A 76 -19.57 42.52 -8.21
CA ARG A 76 -19.09 41.18 -8.56
C ARG A 76 -17.58 41.08 -8.44
N LEU A 77 -16.83 42.07 -8.91
CA LEU A 77 -15.36 42.11 -8.79
C LEU A 77 -14.89 42.09 -7.33
N ALA A 78 -15.54 42.86 -6.46
CA ALA A 78 -15.21 42.96 -5.04
C ALA A 78 -15.68 41.77 -4.21
N SER A 79 -16.65 40.98 -4.69
CA SER A 79 -17.13 39.79 -3.99
C SER A 79 -16.13 38.64 -4.10
N ARG A 80 -15.73 38.04 -2.97
CA ARG A 80 -14.84 36.88 -2.92
C ARG A 80 -15.34 35.68 -3.75
N ASN A 81 -16.65 35.56 -3.93
CA ASN A 81 -17.29 34.48 -4.69
C ASN A 81 -17.75 34.92 -6.08
N LEU A 82 -17.43 36.15 -6.50
CA LEU A 82 -17.85 36.75 -7.78
C LEU A 82 -19.37 36.82 -7.96
N ASN A 83 -20.14 36.81 -6.87
CA ASN A 83 -21.60 36.76 -6.93
C ASN A 83 -22.27 38.11 -6.66
N GLY A 84 -21.50 39.18 -6.48
CA GLY A 84 -22.03 40.52 -6.17
C GLY A 84 -22.50 40.68 -4.72
N HIS A 85 -22.23 39.69 -3.86
CA HIS A 85 -22.64 39.68 -2.46
C HIS A 85 -21.45 39.42 -1.53
N TYR A 86 -21.63 39.79 -0.26
CA TYR A 86 -20.72 39.44 0.83
C TYR A 86 -20.38 37.93 0.82
N PRO A 87 -19.13 37.52 1.11
CA PRO A 87 -18.02 38.32 1.63
C PRO A 87 -17.25 39.12 0.58
N TRP A 88 -16.94 40.38 0.90
CA TRP A 88 -16.08 41.25 0.08
C TRP A 88 -14.60 40.89 0.25
N LEU A 89 -13.78 41.17 -0.76
CA LEU A 89 -12.33 41.13 -0.69
C LEU A 89 -11.83 42.23 0.25
N ASP A 90 -10.80 41.91 1.03
CA ASP A 90 -10.09 42.87 1.89
C ASP A 90 -9.07 43.65 1.03
N PRO A 91 -9.18 44.99 0.89
CA PRO A 91 -8.23 45.79 0.11
C PRO A 91 -6.79 45.76 0.63
N ALA A 92 -6.57 45.41 1.90
CA ALA A 92 -5.24 45.28 2.48
C ALA A 92 -4.55 43.96 2.12
N VAL A 93 -5.30 42.99 1.59
CA VAL A 93 -4.78 41.67 1.20
C VAL A 93 -4.62 41.62 -0.32
N PRO A 94 -3.53 41.03 -0.84
CA PRO A 94 -3.38 40.88 -2.28
C PRO A 94 -4.56 40.14 -2.91
N VAL A 95 -5.11 40.68 -4.01
CA VAL A 95 -6.15 40.00 -4.78
C VAL A 95 -5.51 38.78 -5.47
N PRO A 96 -5.98 37.55 -5.19
CA PRO A 96 -5.38 36.35 -5.75
C PRO A 96 -5.45 36.31 -7.28
N TYR A 97 -4.42 35.81 -7.93
CA TYR A 97 -4.37 35.74 -9.40
C TYR A 97 -5.54 34.95 -10.00
N GLY A 98 -5.94 33.85 -9.36
CA GLY A 98 -7.11 33.08 -9.78
C GLY A 98 -8.43 33.86 -9.71
N HIS A 99 -8.56 34.80 -8.76
CA HIS A 99 -9.73 35.68 -8.67
C HIS A 99 -9.82 36.63 -9.87
N LEU A 100 -8.70 37.24 -10.24
CA LEU A 100 -8.59 38.13 -11.39
C LEU A 100 -9.03 37.42 -12.69
N LEU A 101 -8.50 36.22 -12.94
CA LEU A 101 -8.82 35.45 -14.13
C LEU A 101 -10.26 34.94 -14.12
N ALA A 102 -10.78 34.50 -12.97
CA ALA A 102 -12.18 34.07 -12.86
C ALA A 102 -13.15 35.24 -13.08
N ALA A 103 -12.84 36.43 -12.56
CA ALA A 103 -13.60 37.65 -12.80
C ALA A 103 -13.58 38.07 -14.28
N SER A 104 -12.43 37.94 -14.95
CA SER A 104 -12.30 38.15 -16.39
C SER A 104 -13.22 37.23 -17.20
N ALA A 105 -13.27 35.93 -16.84
CA ALA A 105 -14.14 34.96 -17.49
C ALA A 105 -15.64 35.25 -17.26
N GLU A 106 -16.02 35.60 -16.02
CA GLU A 106 -17.41 35.88 -15.65
C GLU A 106 -17.96 37.14 -16.33
N LEU A 107 -17.14 38.20 -16.41
CA LEU A 107 -17.56 39.48 -16.99
C LEU A 107 -17.29 39.59 -18.51
N GLY A 108 -16.60 38.60 -19.10
CA GLY A 108 -16.21 38.62 -20.51
C GLY A 108 -15.26 39.75 -20.88
N ARG A 109 -14.45 40.23 -19.94
CA ARG A 109 -13.47 41.32 -20.12
C ARG A 109 -12.04 40.79 -20.04
N SER A 110 -11.07 41.50 -20.62
CA SER A 110 -9.67 41.07 -20.52
C SER A 110 -9.16 41.17 -19.07
N PRO A 111 -8.23 40.30 -18.62
CA PRO A 111 -7.63 40.40 -17.30
C PRO A 111 -6.98 41.76 -17.02
N GLU A 112 -6.38 42.42 -18.01
CA GLU A 112 -5.84 43.78 -17.85
C GLU A 112 -6.93 44.78 -17.48
N THR A 113 -8.08 44.70 -18.17
CA THR A 113 -9.23 45.57 -17.91
C THR A 113 -9.79 45.35 -16.51
N VAL A 114 -9.89 44.08 -16.09
CA VAL A 114 -10.36 43.74 -14.74
C VAL A 114 -9.36 44.20 -13.67
N ALA A 115 -8.05 44.03 -13.90
CA ALA A 115 -7.02 44.47 -12.96
C ALA A 115 -7.04 46.00 -12.80
N ALA A 116 -7.15 46.74 -13.90
CA ALA A 116 -7.29 48.20 -13.86
C ALA A 116 -8.54 48.61 -13.06
N ARG A 117 -9.67 47.94 -13.29
CA ARG A 117 -10.91 48.24 -12.56
C ARG A 117 -10.80 47.92 -11.07
N LEU A 118 -10.14 46.82 -10.69
CA LEU A 118 -9.88 46.50 -9.29
C LEU A 118 -8.99 47.57 -8.64
N THR A 119 -7.97 48.08 -9.34
CA THR A 119 -7.15 49.19 -8.86
C THR A 119 -7.96 50.47 -8.66
N ASP A 120 -8.86 50.82 -9.59
CA ASP A 120 -9.76 51.97 -9.44
C ASP A 120 -10.70 51.84 -8.22
N LEU A 121 -11.06 50.61 -7.85
CA LEU A 121 -11.87 50.28 -6.67
C LEU A 121 -11.06 50.25 -5.36
N GLY A 122 -9.76 50.56 -5.40
CA GLY A 122 -8.88 50.60 -4.23
C GLY A 122 -8.15 49.30 -3.92
N TYR A 123 -8.22 48.28 -4.79
CA TYR A 123 -7.43 47.06 -4.67
C TYR A 123 -6.08 47.24 -5.40
N GLU A 124 -5.13 47.90 -4.75
CA GLU A 124 -3.83 48.25 -5.36
C GLU A 124 -2.91 47.03 -5.55
N ASN A 125 -3.08 45.98 -4.75
CA ASN A 125 -2.19 44.82 -4.74
C ASN A 125 -2.82 43.62 -5.46
N VAL A 126 -2.92 43.68 -6.79
CA VAL A 126 -3.41 42.55 -7.60
C VAL A 126 -2.24 41.63 -7.97
N GLN A 127 -2.30 40.35 -7.58
CA GLN A 127 -1.28 39.36 -7.91
C GLN A 127 -1.23 39.14 -9.44
N ARG A 128 -0.01 38.99 -9.99
CA ARG A 128 0.23 38.76 -11.42
C ARG A 128 1.21 37.60 -11.64
N CYS A 129 1.14 36.96 -12.81
CA CYS A 129 2.17 36.04 -13.28
C CYS A 129 3.45 36.79 -13.71
N GLU A 130 4.57 36.07 -13.83
CA GLU A 130 5.85 36.64 -14.30
C GLU A 130 5.82 37.05 -15.79
N GLY A 131 4.88 36.50 -16.57
CA GLY A 131 4.69 36.80 -18.00
C GLY A 131 3.54 37.77 -18.30
N PRO A 132 3.24 38.02 -19.58
CA PRO A 132 2.08 38.82 -19.97
C PRO A 132 0.78 38.13 -19.52
N LEU A 133 -0.21 38.94 -19.16
CA LEU A 133 -1.55 38.46 -18.85
C LEU A 133 -2.19 37.82 -20.10
N PRO A 134 -3.02 36.78 -19.94
CA PRO A 134 -3.68 36.15 -21.06
C PRO A 134 -4.72 37.10 -21.66
N ALA A 135 -4.78 37.21 -22.98
CA ALA A 135 -5.68 38.16 -23.66
C ALA A 135 -7.18 37.87 -23.39
N ALA A 136 -7.53 36.60 -23.12
CA ALA A 136 -8.88 36.17 -22.79
C ALA A 136 -8.83 34.94 -21.88
N VAL A 137 -9.84 34.80 -21.03
CA VAL A 137 -10.04 33.65 -20.13
C VAL A 137 -11.44 33.10 -20.40
N SER A 138 -11.55 31.79 -20.65
CA SER A 138 -12.86 31.15 -20.84
C SER A 138 -13.48 30.70 -19.52
N PRO A 139 -14.80 30.47 -19.45
CA PRO A 139 -15.42 29.88 -18.26
C PRO A 139 -14.85 28.51 -17.87
N GLU A 140 -14.41 27.72 -18.85
CA GLU A 140 -13.74 26.43 -18.60
C GLU A 140 -12.39 26.62 -17.88
N ASP A 141 -11.65 27.68 -18.23
CA ASP A 141 -10.38 27.99 -17.58
C ASP A 141 -10.60 28.37 -16.11
N ALA A 142 -11.67 29.11 -15.81
CA ALA A 142 -12.02 29.49 -14.45
C ALA A 142 -12.26 28.29 -13.52
N ALA A 143 -12.77 27.17 -14.08
CA ALA A 143 -12.94 25.93 -13.33
C ALA A 143 -11.60 25.33 -12.86
N LEU A 144 -10.49 25.57 -13.58
CA LEU A 144 -9.15 25.04 -13.29
C LEU A 144 -8.41 25.82 -12.20
N LEU A 145 -8.83 27.05 -11.90
CA LEU A 145 -8.10 27.99 -11.04
C LEU A 145 -8.23 27.71 -9.53
N LYS A 146 -9.09 26.76 -9.15
CA LYS A 146 -9.35 26.41 -7.74
C LYS A 146 -8.50 25.22 -7.31
N THR A 147 -8.00 25.26 -6.07
CA THR A 147 -7.24 24.15 -5.50
C THR A 147 -8.14 22.93 -5.28
N VAL A 148 -7.63 21.72 -5.54
CA VAL A 148 -8.41 20.48 -5.34
C VAL A 148 -8.35 19.96 -3.89
N THR A 149 -7.65 20.64 -2.99
CA THR A 149 -7.28 20.09 -1.67
C THR A 149 -8.10 20.61 -0.52
N SER A 150 -8.89 21.67 -0.72
CA SER A 150 -9.48 22.42 0.37
C SER A 150 -11.02 22.35 0.36
N TYR A 151 -11.60 22.06 1.54
CA TYR A 151 -13.03 22.25 1.82
C TYR A 151 -13.44 23.73 1.70
N SER A 152 -12.46 24.64 1.68
CA SER A 152 -12.60 26.02 1.25
C SER A 152 -12.13 26.17 -0.21
N SER A 153 -12.93 26.86 -1.04
CA SER A 153 -12.55 27.20 -2.41
C SER A 153 -11.40 28.23 -2.41
N THR A 154 -10.16 27.77 -2.26
CA THR A 154 -8.96 28.61 -2.38
C THR A 154 -8.47 28.63 -3.83
N TRP A 155 -7.91 29.77 -4.23
CA TRP A 155 -7.33 29.97 -5.55
C TRP A 155 -5.94 29.34 -5.62
N LEU A 156 -5.55 28.86 -6.80
CA LEU A 156 -4.19 28.42 -7.07
C LEU A 156 -3.23 29.60 -6.98
N ASP A 157 -2.14 29.40 -6.24
CA ASP A 157 -1.06 30.36 -6.16
C ASP A 157 -0.23 30.32 -7.45
N VAL A 158 -0.15 31.44 -8.15
CA VAL A 158 0.62 31.57 -9.40
C VAL A 158 2.14 31.59 -9.15
N THR A 159 2.56 31.90 -7.92
CA THR A 159 3.97 31.91 -7.54
C THR A 159 4.49 30.51 -7.25
N GLU A 160 3.62 29.53 -6.99
CA GLU A 160 4.03 28.16 -6.78
C GLU A 160 3.91 27.33 -8.07
N PRO A 161 4.84 26.40 -8.33
CA PRO A 161 4.66 25.44 -9.41
C PRO A 161 3.41 24.59 -9.20
N VAL A 162 2.65 24.37 -10.27
CA VAL A 162 1.46 23.51 -10.23
C VAL A 162 1.88 22.07 -9.93
N SER A 163 1.26 21.48 -8.91
CA SER A 163 1.52 20.09 -8.53
C SER A 163 0.91 19.08 -9.51
N LEU A 164 1.49 17.89 -9.55
CA LEU A 164 0.92 16.76 -10.29
C LEU A 164 -0.48 16.44 -9.79
N ARG A 165 -0.69 16.48 -8.46
CA ARG A 165 -2.00 16.29 -7.84
C ARG A 165 -3.05 17.26 -8.38
N GLN A 166 -2.74 18.56 -8.42
CA GLN A 166 -3.67 19.58 -8.93
C GLN A 166 -4.04 19.29 -10.39
N THR A 167 -3.05 18.97 -11.21
CA THR A 167 -3.22 18.73 -12.65
C THR A 167 -4.09 17.50 -12.90
N VAL A 168 -3.75 16.37 -12.26
CA VAL A 168 -4.45 15.10 -12.42
C VAL A 168 -5.87 15.17 -11.85
N ALA A 169 -6.06 15.79 -10.69
CA ALA A 169 -7.38 15.89 -10.09
C ALA A 169 -8.31 16.84 -10.89
N SER A 170 -7.77 17.89 -11.48
CA SER A 170 -8.51 18.75 -12.43
C SER A 170 -8.83 17.99 -13.73
N ALA A 171 -7.89 17.21 -14.25
CA ALA A 171 -8.11 16.35 -15.41
C ALA A 171 -9.27 15.36 -15.21
N VAL A 172 -9.35 14.73 -14.03
CA VAL A 172 -10.45 13.82 -13.69
C VAL A 172 -11.77 14.57 -13.54
N ARG A 173 -11.79 15.72 -12.85
CA ARG A 173 -13.01 16.52 -12.65
C ARG A 173 -13.59 17.04 -13.95
N GLU A 174 -12.74 17.50 -14.86
CA GLU A 174 -13.15 18.07 -16.15
C GLU A 174 -13.20 17.03 -17.28
N ASN A 175 -12.91 15.75 -16.99
CA ASN A 175 -12.83 14.65 -17.96
C ASN A 175 -11.92 14.95 -19.18
N ARG A 176 -10.75 15.56 -18.92
CA ARG A 176 -9.76 15.97 -19.93
C ARG A 176 -8.40 15.33 -19.67
N GLY A 177 -7.52 15.33 -20.67
CA GLY A 177 -6.16 14.82 -20.53
C GLY A 177 -5.31 15.67 -19.58
N PRO A 178 -4.49 15.08 -18.68
CA PRO A 178 -3.54 15.84 -17.85
C PRO A 178 -2.61 16.76 -18.66
N ALA A 179 -2.20 16.35 -19.86
CA ALA A 179 -1.40 17.20 -20.77
C ALA A 179 -2.16 18.44 -21.25
N GLU A 180 -3.45 18.29 -21.53
CA GLU A 180 -4.31 19.40 -21.94
C GLU A 180 -4.50 20.41 -20.81
N ILE A 181 -4.78 19.91 -19.60
CA ILE A 181 -4.88 20.75 -18.39
C ILE A 181 -3.58 21.52 -18.17
N ALA A 182 -2.43 20.86 -18.30
CA ALA A 182 -1.13 21.51 -18.15
C ALA A 182 -0.92 22.62 -19.18
N ARG A 183 -1.23 22.36 -20.47
CA ARG A 183 -1.16 23.40 -21.52
C ARG A 183 -2.08 24.58 -21.22
N ARG A 184 -3.31 24.34 -20.75
CA ARG A 184 -4.25 25.41 -20.39
C ARG A 184 -3.75 26.23 -19.21
N LEU A 185 -3.31 25.59 -18.14
CA LEU A 185 -2.74 26.30 -16.98
C LEU A 185 -1.48 27.09 -17.35
N THR A 186 -0.60 26.56 -18.22
CA THR A 186 0.54 27.30 -18.75
C THR A 186 0.13 28.49 -19.60
N ALA A 187 -0.88 28.35 -20.46
CA ALA A 187 -1.42 29.48 -21.25
C ALA A 187 -2.03 30.58 -20.36
N LEU A 188 -2.52 30.22 -19.17
CA LEU A 188 -3.03 31.15 -18.17
C LEU A 188 -1.93 31.78 -17.29
N GLY A 189 -0.66 31.43 -17.51
CA GLY A 189 0.49 31.99 -16.79
C GLY A 189 0.93 31.20 -15.55
N TYR A 190 0.37 30.02 -15.31
CA TYR A 190 0.86 29.12 -14.24
C TYR A 190 2.08 28.33 -14.70
N ARG A 191 3.03 28.13 -13.78
CA ARG A 191 4.29 27.45 -14.08
C ARG A 191 4.28 25.99 -13.66
N TYR A 192 4.92 25.16 -14.47
CA TYR A 192 5.31 23.79 -14.11
C TYR A 192 6.81 23.75 -13.83
N ARG A 193 7.29 22.65 -13.25
CA ARG A 193 8.73 22.44 -13.09
C ARG A 193 9.42 22.39 -14.48
N PRO A 194 10.58 23.04 -14.67
CA PRO A 194 11.23 23.14 -15.99
C PRO A 194 11.49 21.79 -16.67
N ASP A 195 11.82 20.77 -15.88
CA ASP A 195 12.20 19.43 -16.37
C ASP A 195 11.08 18.40 -16.25
N HIS A 196 9.82 18.84 -16.21
CA HIS A 196 8.72 17.90 -16.10
C HIS A 196 8.53 17.09 -17.39
N PRO A 197 8.40 15.75 -17.30
CA PRO A 197 8.12 14.93 -18.46
C PRO A 197 6.72 15.24 -19.02
N PRO A 198 6.50 15.02 -20.33
CA PRO A 198 5.20 15.23 -20.93
C PRO A 198 4.15 14.33 -20.26
N LEU A 199 3.03 14.95 -19.90
CA LEU A 199 1.88 14.27 -19.32
C LEU A 199 1.07 13.51 -20.38
N PRO A 200 0.20 12.56 -19.99
CA PRO A 200 -0.64 11.84 -20.93
C PRO A 200 -1.79 12.72 -21.46
N GLU A 201 -2.13 12.54 -22.73
CA GLU A 201 -3.30 13.19 -23.37
C GLU A 201 -4.63 12.52 -22.98
N THR A 202 -4.60 11.27 -22.54
CA THR A 202 -5.82 10.55 -22.16
C THR A 202 -6.12 10.76 -20.67
N PRO A 203 -7.39 11.04 -20.29
CA PRO A 203 -7.79 11.05 -18.89
C PRO A 203 -7.68 9.66 -18.28
N GLY A 204 -7.18 9.60 -17.04
CA GLY A 204 -7.23 8.40 -16.22
C GLY A 204 -8.08 8.67 -14.99
N PRO A 205 -9.32 8.14 -14.89
CA PRO A 205 -10.21 8.42 -13.75
C PRO A 205 -9.64 7.93 -12.40
N ARG A 206 -8.58 7.10 -12.46
CA ARG A 206 -7.89 6.51 -11.31
C ARG A 206 -6.52 7.13 -11.04
N ASP A 207 -6.10 8.13 -11.82
CA ASP A 207 -4.75 8.70 -11.73
C ASP A 207 -4.50 9.35 -10.36
N VAL A 208 -5.53 9.98 -9.78
CA VAL A 208 -5.45 10.58 -8.42
C VAL A 208 -5.10 9.51 -7.38
N LEU A 209 -5.66 8.31 -7.51
CA LEU A 209 -5.38 7.20 -6.59
C LEU A 209 -3.99 6.60 -6.82
N LEU A 210 -3.50 6.58 -8.07
CA LEU A 210 -2.17 6.08 -8.39
C LEU A 210 -1.05 6.90 -7.73
N ILE A 211 -1.20 8.21 -7.62
CA ILE A 211 -0.16 9.08 -7.04
C ILE A 211 -0.26 9.23 -5.51
N ARG A 212 -1.20 8.57 -4.84
CA ARG A 212 -1.41 8.68 -3.39
C ARG A 212 -0.67 7.57 -2.63
N THR A 213 0.35 7.89 -1.84
CA THR A 213 1.20 6.87 -1.19
C THR A 213 0.58 6.15 0.01
N GLY A 214 -0.54 6.68 0.55
CA GLY A 214 -1.25 6.13 1.72
C GLY A 214 -2.61 5.54 1.38
N THR A 215 -2.94 4.40 1.99
CA THR A 215 -4.19 3.65 1.74
C THR A 215 -5.40 4.17 2.51
N ARG A 216 -5.22 5.08 3.49
CA ARG A 216 -6.29 5.62 4.36
C ARG A 216 -6.51 7.13 4.27
N GLY A 217 -5.98 7.78 3.23
CA GLY A 217 -6.17 9.22 3.01
C GLY A 217 -5.23 10.13 3.83
N ASP A 218 -4.26 9.55 4.52
CA ASP A 218 -3.19 10.19 5.29
C ASP A 218 -1.85 10.27 4.53
N GLY A 219 -1.81 9.79 3.28
CA GLY A 219 -0.60 9.70 2.46
C GLY A 219 -0.18 11.01 1.80
N GLU A 220 1.13 11.14 1.59
CA GLU A 220 1.72 12.13 0.69
C GLU A 220 1.36 11.84 -0.77
N TRP A 221 1.56 12.84 -1.64
CA TRP A 221 1.27 12.76 -3.07
C TRP A 221 2.59 12.68 -3.82
N LEU A 222 2.72 11.68 -4.69
CA LEU A 222 3.86 11.57 -5.60
C LEU A 222 3.80 12.72 -6.60
N GLU A 223 4.93 13.41 -6.73
CA GLU A 223 5.15 14.45 -7.72
C GLU A 223 5.96 13.93 -8.90
N GLN A 224 5.91 14.64 -10.04
CA GLN A 224 6.72 14.28 -11.20
C GLN A 224 8.21 14.26 -10.85
N GLY A 225 8.89 13.17 -11.25
CA GLY A 225 10.27 12.92 -10.89
C GLY A 225 10.46 12.11 -9.61
N ASP A 226 9.43 11.90 -8.79
CA ASP A 226 9.54 11.02 -7.62
C ASP A 226 9.72 9.56 -8.04
N THR A 227 10.31 8.76 -7.16
CA THR A 227 10.47 7.33 -7.37
C THR A 227 9.44 6.57 -6.54
N ALA A 228 8.50 5.89 -7.20
CA ALA A 228 7.55 5.03 -6.52
C ALA A 228 8.21 3.71 -6.10
N HIS A 229 7.98 3.31 -4.85
CA HIS A 229 8.41 2.02 -4.35
C HIS A 229 7.62 0.89 -5.04
N PRO A 230 8.20 -0.28 -5.38
CA PRO A 230 7.46 -1.36 -6.05
C PRO A 230 6.21 -1.82 -5.29
N ALA A 231 6.28 -1.87 -3.95
CA ALA A 231 5.12 -2.19 -3.10
C ALA A 231 3.96 -1.20 -3.26
N HIS A 232 4.22 0.07 -3.59
CA HIS A 232 3.18 1.06 -3.89
C HIS A 232 2.41 0.68 -5.15
N VAL A 233 3.13 0.26 -6.21
CA VAL A 233 2.52 -0.22 -7.46
C VAL A 233 1.62 -1.43 -7.19
N LEU A 234 2.10 -2.41 -6.42
CA LEU A 234 1.30 -3.59 -6.08
C LEU A 234 0.06 -3.24 -5.25
N SER A 235 0.21 -2.36 -4.26
CA SER A 235 -0.90 -1.94 -3.39
C SER A 235 -1.96 -1.15 -4.16
N THR A 236 -1.53 -0.19 -4.99
CA THR A 236 -2.46 0.62 -5.80
C THR A 236 -3.12 -0.20 -6.90
N ALA A 237 -2.39 -1.11 -7.56
CA ALA A 237 -2.98 -2.04 -8.53
C ALA A 237 -4.08 -2.90 -7.90
N ALA A 238 -3.84 -3.43 -6.69
CA ALA A 238 -4.84 -4.19 -5.94
C ALA A 238 -6.05 -3.33 -5.52
N GLU A 239 -5.82 -2.11 -5.00
CA GLU A 239 -6.90 -1.17 -4.63
C GLU A 239 -7.77 -0.81 -5.84
N LEU A 240 -7.13 -0.57 -6.99
CA LEU A 240 -7.79 -0.23 -8.24
C LEU A 240 -8.34 -1.43 -9.01
N ARG A 241 -8.07 -2.66 -8.54
CA ARG A 241 -8.40 -3.91 -9.25
C ARG A 241 -7.96 -3.87 -10.72
N CYS A 242 -6.72 -3.48 -10.96
CA CYS A 242 -6.10 -3.54 -12.27
C CYS A 242 -4.76 -4.26 -12.20
N SER A 243 -4.19 -4.59 -13.36
CA SER A 243 -2.92 -5.29 -13.38
C SER A 243 -1.77 -4.39 -12.91
N PRO A 244 -0.80 -4.93 -12.14
CA PRO A 244 0.42 -4.22 -11.75
C PRO A 244 1.16 -3.59 -12.94
N TYR A 245 1.21 -4.28 -14.09
CA TYR A 245 1.77 -3.70 -15.31
C TYR A 245 1.03 -2.42 -15.74
N THR A 246 -0.31 -2.44 -15.74
CA THR A 246 -1.13 -1.28 -16.10
C THR A 246 -0.90 -0.10 -15.16
N ALA A 247 -0.86 -0.36 -13.85
CA ALA A 247 -0.58 0.67 -12.85
C ALA A 247 0.83 1.27 -13.03
N ALA A 248 1.84 0.42 -13.21
CA ALA A 248 3.23 0.84 -13.43
C ALA A 248 3.39 1.70 -14.69
N ARG A 249 2.79 1.27 -15.81
CA ARG A 249 2.80 2.02 -17.07
C ARG A 249 2.14 3.38 -16.92
N ARG A 250 1.03 3.45 -16.16
CA ARG A 250 0.35 4.72 -15.93
C ARG A 250 1.15 5.66 -15.03
N LEU A 251 1.79 5.15 -13.98
CA LEU A 251 2.72 5.92 -13.15
C LEU A 251 3.89 6.51 -13.96
N LEU A 252 4.51 5.70 -14.83
CA LEU A 252 5.56 6.18 -15.74
C LEU A 252 5.05 7.29 -16.68
N ALA A 253 3.85 7.12 -17.24
CA ALA A 253 3.25 8.14 -18.10
C ALA A 253 2.94 9.45 -17.35
N LEU A 254 2.63 9.37 -16.06
CA LEU A 254 2.45 10.54 -15.20
C LEU A 254 3.78 11.18 -14.77
N GLY A 255 4.92 10.62 -15.16
CA GLY A 255 6.25 11.14 -14.81
C GLY A 255 6.82 10.62 -13.50
N ILE A 256 6.22 9.58 -12.92
CA ILE A 256 6.74 8.90 -11.73
C ILE A 256 7.74 7.83 -12.15
N ARG A 257 8.93 7.85 -11.55
CA ARG A 257 10.00 6.87 -11.82
C ARG A 257 9.76 5.58 -11.07
N LEU A 258 10.15 4.46 -11.69
CA LEU A 258 10.17 3.15 -11.05
C LEU A 258 11.62 2.65 -10.99
N PRO A 259 12.01 1.93 -9.91
CA PRO A 259 13.35 1.35 -9.80
C PRO A 259 13.53 0.09 -10.67
N TYR A 260 12.54 -0.25 -11.49
CA TYR A 260 12.53 -1.38 -12.42
C TYR A 260 11.75 -1.01 -13.69
N VAL A 261 11.98 -1.74 -14.77
CA VAL A 261 11.20 -1.62 -16.01
C VAL A 261 10.01 -2.58 -15.92
N PRO A 262 8.75 -2.11 -16.01
CA PRO A 262 7.58 -2.98 -15.94
C PRO A 262 7.45 -3.85 -17.20
N ASP A 263 7.11 -5.12 -17.01
CA ASP A 263 6.94 -6.10 -18.08
C ASP A 263 5.53 -6.73 -18.00
N PRO A 264 4.81 -6.93 -19.13
CA PRO A 264 3.49 -7.56 -19.09
C PRO A 264 3.48 -8.97 -18.47
N SER A 265 4.59 -9.70 -18.55
CA SER A 265 4.72 -11.03 -17.93
C SER A 265 4.76 -10.98 -16.40
N ASP A 266 4.98 -9.81 -15.79
CA ASP A 266 4.95 -9.63 -14.34
C ASP A 266 3.60 -10.00 -13.73
N ASP A 267 2.50 -9.83 -14.49
CA ASP A 267 1.15 -10.16 -14.04
C ASP A 267 1.00 -11.68 -13.77
N LEU A 268 1.64 -12.52 -14.60
CA LEU A 268 1.71 -13.98 -14.37
C LEU A 268 2.57 -14.30 -13.15
N LEU A 269 3.72 -13.64 -12.99
CA LEU A 269 4.62 -13.85 -11.85
C LEU A 269 3.94 -13.54 -10.52
N LEU A 270 3.10 -12.52 -10.48
CA LEU A 270 2.39 -12.07 -9.28
C LEU A 270 1.14 -12.91 -8.97
N GLY A 271 0.83 -13.90 -9.80
CA GLY A 271 -0.37 -14.72 -9.65
C GLY A 271 -1.65 -13.91 -9.83
N HIS A 272 -1.60 -12.82 -10.59
CA HIS A 272 -2.73 -11.94 -10.85
C HIS A 272 -3.64 -12.54 -11.92
N THR A 273 -4.17 -13.73 -11.66
CA THR A 273 -5.35 -14.22 -12.38
C THR A 273 -6.55 -13.40 -11.90
N VAL A 274 -7.43 -13.02 -12.83
CA VAL A 274 -8.58 -12.11 -12.67
C VAL A 274 -9.54 -12.51 -11.53
N ASP A 275 -9.38 -13.71 -10.95
CA ASP A 275 -10.26 -14.32 -9.95
C ASP A 275 -9.76 -14.35 -8.50
N ALA A 276 -8.61 -13.74 -8.16
CA ALA A 276 -8.11 -13.71 -6.78
C ALA A 276 -8.95 -12.77 -5.87
N HIS A 277 -10.10 -13.26 -5.42
CA HIS A 277 -11.09 -12.56 -4.58
C HIS A 277 -10.74 -12.48 -3.09
N ASP A 278 -9.69 -13.18 -2.66
CA ASP A 278 -9.27 -13.17 -1.27
C ASP A 278 -8.30 -12.02 -1.06
N GLY A 279 -8.66 -11.04 -0.21
CA GLY A 279 -7.89 -9.84 0.12
C GLY A 279 -6.51 -10.06 0.78
N HIS A 280 -5.80 -11.11 0.41
CA HIS A 280 -4.39 -11.34 0.67
C HIS A 280 -3.56 -10.51 -0.32
N HIS A 281 -2.63 -9.71 0.19
CA HIS A 281 -1.68 -9.01 -0.65
C HIS A 281 -0.91 -10.03 -1.53
N PRO A 282 -0.81 -9.78 -2.86
CA PRO A 282 -0.16 -10.70 -3.81
C PRO A 282 1.28 -11.05 -3.42
N SER A 283 1.95 -10.20 -2.64
CA SER A 283 3.32 -10.44 -2.17
C SER A 283 3.48 -11.68 -1.29
N ARG A 284 2.46 -12.06 -0.50
CA ARG A 284 2.59 -13.17 0.46
C ARG A 284 2.47 -14.54 -0.20
N THR A 285 1.60 -14.66 -1.20
CA THR A 285 1.41 -15.88 -1.99
C THR A 285 2.50 -16.04 -3.05
N ALA A 286 2.93 -14.94 -3.68
CA ALA A 286 4.00 -14.96 -4.68
C ALA A 286 5.37 -15.41 -4.13
N SER A 287 5.57 -15.29 -2.81
CA SER A 287 6.81 -15.71 -2.13
C SER A 287 6.90 -17.22 -1.86
N ALA A 288 5.84 -18.00 -2.09
CA ALA A 288 5.83 -19.41 -1.78
C ALA A 288 6.67 -20.21 -2.81
N PRO A 289 7.52 -21.17 -2.40
CA PRO A 289 8.27 -22.04 -3.31
C PRO A 289 7.39 -22.69 -4.38
N GLY A 290 6.21 -23.21 -3.98
CA GLY A 290 5.26 -23.82 -4.91
C GLY A 290 4.75 -22.86 -6.00
N HIS A 291 4.58 -21.57 -5.67
CA HIS A 291 4.18 -20.55 -6.64
C HIS A 291 5.27 -20.34 -7.69
N VAL A 292 6.52 -20.14 -7.24
CA VAL A 292 7.66 -19.91 -8.13
C VAL A 292 7.87 -21.12 -9.07
N LEU A 293 7.77 -22.34 -8.54
CA LEU A 293 7.88 -23.57 -9.34
C LEU A 293 6.73 -23.73 -10.34
N ALA A 294 5.50 -23.39 -9.94
CA ALA A 294 4.34 -23.46 -10.83
C ALA A 294 4.47 -22.47 -11.99
N VAL A 295 4.89 -21.23 -11.71
CA VAL A 295 5.15 -20.20 -12.72
C VAL A 295 6.34 -20.59 -13.61
N ALA A 296 7.39 -21.21 -13.05
CA ALA A 296 8.51 -21.74 -13.82
C ALA A 296 8.05 -22.79 -14.84
N ARG A 297 7.19 -23.72 -14.41
CA ARG A 297 6.60 -24.75 -15.28
C ARG A 297 5.75 -24.14 -16.39
N GLU A 298 4.95 -23.13 -16.08
CA GLU A 298 4.05 -22.49 -17.05
C GLU A 298 4.80 -21.61 -18.08
N THR A 299 5.81 -20.88 -17.62
CA THR A 299 6.56 -19.92 -18.45
C THR A 299 7.80 -20.51 -19.11
N GLY A 300 8.25 -21.69 -18.67
CA GLY A 300 9.53 -22.30 -19.08
C GLY A 300 10.77 -21.57 -18.56
N ARG A 301 10.62 -20.59 -17.67
CA ARG A 301 11.71 -19.82 -17.08
C ARG A 301 12.34 -20.55 -15.89
N ARG A 302 13.58 -20.21 -15.54
CA ARG A 302 14.23 -20.80 -14.37
C ARG A 302 13.62 -20.24 -13.07
N PRO A 303 13.39 -21.06 -12.02
CA PRO A 303 12.90 -20.59 -10.73
C PRO A 303 13.71 -19.43 -10.14
N GLY A 304 15.04 -19.45 -10.31
CA GLY A 304 15.93 -18.38 -9.83
C GLY A 304 15.68 -17.03 -10.52
N GLU A 305 15.34 -17.02 -11.81
CA GLU A 305 15.01 -15.82 -12.57
C GLU A 305 13.66 -15.23 -12.12
N ILE A 306 12.69 -16.09 -11.84
CA ILE A 306 11.37 -15.69 -11.32
C ILE A 306 11.54 -15.10 -9.92
N ALA A 307 12.28 -15.76 -9.04
CA ALA A 307 12.55 -15.26 -7.69
C ALA A 307 13.29 -13.91 -7.73
N ALA A 308 14.24 -13.74 -8.65
CA ALA A 308 14.92 -12.46 -8.86
C ALA A 308 13.95 -11.37 -9.31
N ARG A 309 13.09 -11.67 -10.28
CA ARG A 309 12.11 -10.72 -10.78
C ARG A 309 11.08 -10.32 -9.73
N LEU A 310 10.61 -11.27 -8.92
CA LEU A 310 9.71 -10.98 -7.79
C LEU A 310 10.34 -10.02 -6.77
N ARG A 311 11.64 -10.14 -6.49
CA ARG A 311 12.37 -9.21 -5.60
C ARG A 311 12.43 -7.79 -6.19
N GLU A 312 12.68 -7.66 -7.48
CA GLU A 312 12.64 -6.35 -8.17
C GLU A 312 11.26 -5.70 -8.07
N LEU A 313 10.19 -6.50 -8.14
CA LEU A 313 8.80 -6.06 -7.98
C LEU A 313 8.41 -5.78 -6.51
N GLY A 314 9.34 -5.93 -5.56
CA GLY A 314 9.12 -5.69 -4.14
C GLY A 314 8.36 -6.80 -3.41
N CYS A 315 8.22 -7.97 -4.03
CA CYS A 315 7.76 -9.17 -3.34
C CYS A 315 8.90 -9.80 -2.56
N ALA A 316 8.56 -10.48 -1.45
CA ALA A 316 9.50 -11.43 -0.89
C ALA A 316 9.64 -12.61 -1.88
N ALA A 317 10.77 -13.30 -1.81
CA ALA A 317 11.06 -14.46 -2.63
C ALA A 317 11.69 -15.55 -1.76
N PRO A 318 11.54 -16.82 -2.14
CA PRO A 318 12.23 -17.91 -1.48
C PRO A 318 13.74 -17.64 -1.41
N GLU A 319 14.32 -17.79 -0.22
CA GLU A 319 15.78 -17.74 -0.02
C GLU A 319 16.45 -19.03 -0.47
N ALA A 320 15.73 -20.15 -0.41
CA ALA A 320 16.23 -21.45 -0.85
C ALA A 320 16.39 -21.48 -2.38
N GLU A 321 17.48 -22.10 -2.85
CA GLU A 321 17.66 -22.42 -4.26
C GLU A 321 16.66 -23.49 -4.67
N LEU A 322 15.69 -23.09 -5.49
CA LEU A 322 14.66 -24.00 -5.98
C LEU A 322 15.20 -24.85 -7.14
N PRO A 323 14.86 -26.14 -7.20
CA PRO A 323 15.28 -27.01 -8.28
C PRO A 323 14.68 -26.58 -9.61
N ASP A 324 15.48 -26.61 -10.68
CA ASP A 324 15.02 -26.29 -12.05
C ASP A 324 13.98 -27.29 -12.57
N ALA A 325 14.02 -28.54 -12.08
CA ALA A 325 13.10 -29.61 -12.46
C ALA A 325 12.54 -30.31 -11.21
N PRO A 326 11.49 -29.76 -10.57
CA PRO A 326 10.81 -30.42 -9.45
C PRO A 326 10.07 -31.68 -9.94
N GLY A 327 9.99 -32.70 -9.07
CA GLY A 327 9.17 -33.87 -9.30
C GLY A 327 7.67 -33.56 -9.18
N PRO A 328 6.78 -34.37 -9.79
CA PRO A 328 5.33 -34.18 -9.67
C PRO A 328 4.85 -34.24 -8.20
N GLU A 329 5.50 -35.05 -7.37
CA GLU A 329 5.24 -35.14 -5.93
C GLU A 329 5.53 -33.83 -5.19
N ASP A 330 6.52 -33.03 -5.63
CA ASP A 330 6.91 -31.81 -4.94
C ASP A 330 5.79 -30.76 -4.98
N PHE A 331 5.03 -30.69 -6.08
CA PHE A 331 3.85 -29.83 -6.17
C PHE A 331 2.77 -30.25 -5.17
N VAL A 332 2.56 -31.56 -5.00
CA VAL A 332 1.61 -32.10 -4.02
C VAL A 332 2.06 -31.75 -2.60
N LEU A 333 3.36 -31.92 -2.29
CA LEU A 333 3.93 -31.58 -0.99
C LEU A 333 3.78 -30.08 -0.67
N LEU A 334 3.93 -29.20 -1.67
CA LEU A 334 3.88 -27.74 -1.53
C LEU A 334 2.46 -27.15 -1.58
N SER A 335 1.44 -27.91 -1.99
CA SER A 335 0.04 -27.49 -1.95
C SER A 335 -0.51 -27.62 -0.53
N ARG A 336 -1.24 -26.61 -0.03
CA ARG A 336 -1.96 -26.69 1.25
C ARG A 336 -3.04 -27.76 1.26
N ASN A 337 -3.61 -28.06 0.09
CA ASN A 337 -4.68 -29.03 -0.09
C ASN A 337 -4.16 -30.41 -0.51
N LEU A 338 -2.86 -30.54 -0.82
CA LEU A 338 -2.24 -31.76 -1.35
C LEU A 338 -2.84 -32.20 -2.69
N ASP A 339 -3.27 -31.25 -3.50
CA ASP A 339 -3.81 -31.47 -4.86
C ASP A 339 -2.80 -31.13 -5.97
N GLY A 340 -1.60 -30.67 -5.61
CA GLY A 340 -0.60 -30.23 -6.59
C GLY A 340 -0.86 -28.84 -7.18
N HIS A 341 -1.84 -28.12 -6.65
CA HIS A 341 -2.26 -26.80 -7.13
C HIS A 341 -2.25 -25.76 -6.00
N ALA A 342 -2.45 -24.50 -6.38
CA ALA A 342 -2.70 -23.45 -5.43
C ALA A 342 -3.93 -23.81 -4.56
N PRO A 343 -3.91 -23.49 -3.27
CA PRO A 343 -2.99 -22.55 -2.67
C PRO A 343 -1.71 -23.16 -2.08
N TRP A 344 -0.57 -22.51 -2.35
CA TRP A 344 0.75 -22.99 -1.92
C TRP A 344 1.04 -22.73 -0.43
N LEU A 345 1.93 -23.57 0.14
CA LEU A 345 2.44 -23.43 1.49
C LEU A 345 3.41 -22.26 1.61
N PRO A 346 3.17 -21.29 2.50
CA PRO A 346 4.15 -20.25 2.79
C PRO A 346 5.31 -20.83 3.62
N VAL A 347 6.52 -20.33 3.38
CA VAL A 347 7.66 -20.61 4.26
C VAL A 347 7.47 -19.83 5.56
N ASN A 348 7.24 -20.54 6.67
CA ASN A 348 7.07 -19.95 7.99
C ASN A 348 8.33 -20.20 8.83
N THR A 349 9.12 -19.17 9.05
CA THR A 349 10.36 -19.22 9.83
C THR A 349 10.14 -19.11 11.35
N VAL A 350 8.92 -18.82 11.80
CA VAL A 350 8.61 -18.59 13.23
C VAL A 350 8.04 -19.85 13.90
N VAL A 351 7.01 -20.44 13.29
CA VAL A 351 6.33 -21.63 13.85
C VAL A 351 6.83 -22.91 13.20
N GLY A 352 7.37 -22.82 11.99
CA GLY A 352 7.75 -23.97 11.19
C GLY A 352 6.57 -24.68 10.54
N LEU A 353 6.89 -25.76 9.83
CA LEU A 353 5.98 -26.69 9.19
C LEU A 353 5.20 -27.48 10.26
N ARG A 354 3.89 -27.64 10.06
CA ARG A 354 3.06 -28.46 10.95
C ARG A 354 3.25 -29.95 10.62
N LEU A 355 3.46 -30.77 11.65
CA LEU A 355 3.59 -32.22 11.50
C LEU A 355 2.32 -32.85 10.88
N GLU A 356 1.14 -32.28 11.11
CA GLU A 356 -0.11 -32.68 10.45
C GLU A 356 0.05 -32.67 8.92
N HIS A 357 0.62 -31.61 8.37
CA HIS A 357 0.85 -31.47 6.92
C HIS A 357 1.79 -32.55 6.41
N VAL A 358 2.89 -32.80 7.14
CA VAL A 358 3.86 -33.85 6.80
C VAL A 358 3.20 -35.22 6.73
N LEU A 359 2.38 -35.58 7.72
CA LEU A 359 1.72 -36.88 7.75
C LEU A 359 0.66 -37.02 6.65
N ARG A 360 -0.13 -35.96 6.41
CA ARG A 360 -1.09 -35.95 5.29
C ARG A 360 -0.40 -36.06 3.94
N ALA A 361 0.69 -35.33 3.74
CA ALA A 361 1.46 -35.34 2.51
C ALA A 361 2.16 -36.70 2.28
N SER A 362 2.66 -37.33 3.34
CA SER A 362 3.19 -38.69 3.34
C SER A 362 2.13 -39.71 2.89
N LEU A 363 0.90 -39.61 3.40
CA LEU A 363 -0.21 -40.47 2.96
C LEU A 363 -0.61 -40.23 1.50
N ALA A 364 -0.63 -38.97 1.06
CA ALA A 364 -1.03 -38.61 -0.31
C ALA A 364 0.00 -39.01 -1.37
N THR A 365 1.30 -38.92 -1.04
CA THR A 365 2.40 -39.19 -1.99
C THR A 365 2.98 -40.60 -1.86
N GLY A 366 2.68 -41.31 -0.76
CA GLY A 366 3.29 -42.61 -0.43
C GLY A 366 4.73 -42.52 0.10
N LEU A 367 5.31 -41.32 0.19
CA LEU A 367 6.63 -41.10 0.79
C LEU A 367 6.59 -41.32 2.30
N SER A 368 7.71 -41.71 2.91
CA SER A 368 7.80 -41.74 4.37
C SER A 368 7.73 -40.32 4.96
N PRO A 369 7.33 -40.17 6.24
CA PRO A 369 7.37 -38.86 6.90
C PRO A 369 8.76 -38.22 6.90
N ALA A 370 9.83 -39.02 7.00
CA ALA A 370 11.21 -38.52 6.96
C ALA A 370 11.60 -37.98 5.57
N GLU A 371 11.26 -38.70 4.50
CA GLU A 371 11.51 -38.23 3.12
C GLU A 371 10.70 -36.98 2.79
N THR A 372 9.45 -36.92 3.25
CA THR A 372 8.57 -35.76 3.10
C THR A 372 9.18 -34.50 3.72
N VAL A 373 9.72 -34.62 4.95
CA VAL A 373 10.40 -33.51 5.61
C VAL A 373 11.69 -33.14 4.91
N ALA A 374 12.49 -34.12 4.47
CA ALA A 374 13.73 -33.86 3.75
C ALA A 374 13.49 -33.07 2.44
N ARG A 375 12.45 -33.44 1.68
CA ARG A 375 12.06 -32.71 0.47
C ARG A 375 11.57 -31.29 0.79
N LEU A 376 10.66 -31.15 1.75
CA LEU A 376 10.16 -29.83 2.18
C LEU A 376 11.27 -28.93 2.73
N ALA A 377 12.28 -29.50 3.38
CA ALA A 377 13.48 -28.79 3.81
C ALA A 377 14.33 -28.26 2.66
N GLY A 378 14.41 -29.00 1.55
CA GLY A 378 15.02 -28.50 0.31
C GLY A 378 14.34 -27.24 -0.25
N PHE A 379 13.04 -27.08 0.01
CA PHE A 379 12.28 -25.87 -0.36
C PHE A 379 12.30 -24.77 0.72
N GLY A 380 13.10 -24.93 1.77
CA GLY A 380 13.24 -23.96 2.86
C GLY A 380 12.20 -24.09 3.98
N HIS A 381 11.35 -25.12 3.97
CA HIS A 381 10.46 -25.39 5.10
C HIS A 381 11.23 -26.09 6.22
N TRP A 382 10.96 -25.70 7.47
CA TRP A 382 11.62 -26.29 8.64
C TRP A 382 10.58 -26.89 9.57
N LEU A 383 10.81 -28.13 10.03
CA LEU A 383 10.02 -28.78 11.07
C LEU A 383 10.63 -28.49 12.44
N HIS A 384 9.80 -28.18 13.44
CA HIS A 384 10.26 -27.88 14.79
C HIS A 384 11.11 -29.02 15.38
N GLU A 385 12.22 -28.69 16.05
CA GLU A 385 13.17 -29.67 16.60
C GLU A 385 12.55 -30.66 17.61
N SER A 386 11.49 -30.23 18.31
CA SER A 386 10.76 -31.08 19.24
C SER A 386 9.81 -32.07 18.55
N ALA A 387 9.43 -31.83 17.30
CA ALA A 387 8.54 -32.72 16.57
C ALA A 387 9.23 -34.07 16.34
N ARG A 388 8.53 -35.16 16.65
CA ARG A 388 9.04 -36.51 16.44
C ARG A 388 8.30 -37.19 15.31
N LEU A 389 9.04 -37.57 14.29
CA LEU A 389 8.49 -38.21 13.09
C LEU A 389 8.23 -39.69 13.36
N PRO A 390 7.00 -40.18 13.13
CA PRO A 390 6.74 -41.62 13.13
C PRO A 390 7.39 -42.26 11.89
N GLY A 391 7.73 -43.55 11.98
CA GLY A 391 8.29 -44.28 10.83
C GLY A 391 7.33 -44.45 9.65
N LYS A 392 6.01 -44.46 9.93
CA LYS A 392 4.94 -44.49 8.92
C LYS A 392 3.84 -43.49 9.32
N ALA A 393 3.27 -42.81 8.33
CA ALA A 393 2.10 -41.96 8.57
C ALA A 393 0.86 -42.80 8.89
N ASP A 394 0.07 -42.32 9.84
CA ASP A 394 -1.20 -42.92 10.26
C ASP A 394 -2.30 -41.86 10.18
N GLU A 395 -3.43 -42.21 9.55
CA GLU A 395 -4.62 -41.36 9.47
C GLU A 395 -5.14 -40.98 10.86
N ARG A 396 -4.95 -41.86 11.85
CA ARG A 396 -5.26 -41.58 13.24
C ARG A 396 -4.45 -40.40 13.74
N ASP A 397 -3.15 -40.33 13.47
CA ASP A 397 -2.33 -39.20 13.92
C ASP A 397 -2.71 -37.90 13.23
N VAL A 398 -3.05 -37.97 11.94
CA VAL A 398 -3.59 -36.80 11.21
C VAL A 398 -4.86 -36.29 11.87
N ALA A 399 -5.83 -37.16 12.16
CA ALA A 399 -7.07 -36.77 12.80
C ALA A 399 -6.84 -36.16 14.18
N LEU A 400 -5.87 -36.65 14.94
CA LEU A 400 -5.47 -36.09 16.23
C LEU A 400 -4.79 -34.72 16.10
N LEU A 401 -3.86 -34.56 15.16
CA LEU A 401 -3.16 -33.30 14.96
C LEU A 401 -4.09 -32.22 14.39
N ALA A 402 -5.11 -32.60 13.62
CA ALA A 402 -6.13 -31.68 13.10
C ALA A 402 -7.00 -31.04 14.21
N THR A 403 -7.10 -31.66 15.40
CA THR A 403 -7.81 -31.07 16.55
C THR A 403 -6.96 -30.08 17.34
N THR A 404 -5.69 -29.91 16.95
CA THR A 404 -4.69 -29.12 17.66
C THR A 404 -4.42 -27.80 16.94
N ASP A 405 -4.48 -26.69 17.68
CA ASP A 405 -4.05 -25.36 17.24
C ASP A 405 -2.77 -24.86 17.93
N ARG A 406 -2.24 -25.66 18.87
CA ARG A 406 -1.09 -25.31 19.72
C ARG A 406 0.26 -25.61 19.05
N SER A 407 1.22 -24.73 19.31
CA SER A 407 2.61 -24.92 18.90
C SER A 407 3.32 -25.92 19.81
N TYR A 408 4.44 -26.51 19.35
CA TYR A 408 5.35 -27.31 20.18
C TYR A 408 5.93 -26.53 21.38
N LYS A 409 5.84 -25.19 21.33
CA LYS A 409 6.22 -24.32 22.44
C LYS A 409 5.18 -24.25 23.55
N ASP A 410 3.94 -24.57 23.24
CA ASP A 410 2.82 -24.47 24.17
C ASP A 410 2.64 -25.79 24.92
N GLU A 411 2.30 -25.69 26.20
CA GLU A 411 1.87 -26.85 26.98
C GLU A 411 0.40 -27.15 26.69
N PHE A 412 0.09 -28.42 26.45
CA PHE A 412 -1.27 -28.91 26.37
C PHE A 412 -1.81 -29.08 27.77
N LEU A 413 -2.69 -28.14 28.15
CA LEU A 413 -3.50 -28.25 29.34
C LEU A 413 -4.55 -29.37 29.21
N PRO A 414 -5.05 -29.93 30.33
CA PRO A 414 -5.95 -31.07 30.33
C PRO A 414 -7.20 -30.92 29.46
N GLU A 415 -7.77 -29.71 29.37
CA GLU A 415 -8.95 -29.44 28.55
C GLU A 415 -8.71 -29.67 27.05
N HIS A 416 -7.49 -29.44 26.55
CA HIS A 416 -7.15 -29.68 25.15
C HIS A 416 -7.08 -31.19 24.84
N VAL A 417 -6.57 -31.97 25.80
CA VAL A 417 -6.49 -33.43 25.71
C VAL A 417 -7.91 -34.01 25.72
N LEU A 418 -8.76 -33.56 26.64
CA LEU A 418 -10.16 -34.00 26.71
C LEU A 418 -10.95 -33.62 25.46
N ARG A 419 -10.77 -32.41 24.94
CA ARG A 419 -11.38 -31.98 23.67
C ARG A 419 -10.95 -32.88 22.50
N SER A 420 -9.66 -33.14 22.38
CA SER A 420 -9.11 -33.99 21.31
C SER A 420 -9.59 -35.44 21.44
N ALA A 421 -9.70 -35.95 22.66
CA ALA A 421 -10.27 -37.27 22.93
C ALA A 421 -11.73 -37.38 22.48
N GLY A 422 -12.56 -36.38 22.80
CA GLY A 422 -13.95 -36.31 22.34
C GLY A 422 -14.09 -36.25 20.82
N LEU A 423 -13.25 -35.45 20.14
CA LEU A 423 -13.29 -35.31 18.68
C LEU A 423 -12.75 -36.53 17.92
N THR A 424 -11.82 -37.27 18.51
CA THR A 424 -11.18 -38.44 17.87
C THR A 424 -11.74 -39.79 18.32
N GLY A 425 -12.63 -39.82 19.32
CA GLY A 425 -13.16 -41.05 19.91
C GLY A 425 -12.13 -41.89 20.67
N ARG A 426 -11.02 -41.28 21.10
CA ARG A 426 -9.94 -41.92 21.86
C ARG A 426 -10.09 -41.69 23.35
N SER A 427 -9.36 -42.47 24.15
CA SER A 427 -9.25 -42.14 25.57
C SER A 427 -8.32 -40.94 25.78
N PRO A 428 -8.55 -40.09 26.78
CA PRO A 428 -7.63 -38.99 27.11
C PRO A 428 -6.18 -39.47 27.36
N ALA A 429 -6.00 -40.65 27.96
CA ALA A 429 -4.68 -41.25 28.12
C ALA A 429 -3.99 -41.55 26.77
N GLU A 430 -4.70 -42.18 25.83
CA GLU A 430 -4.18 -42.47 24.48
C GLU A 430 -3.80 -41.19 23.73
N VAL A 431 -4.63 -40.14 23.84
CA VAL A 431 -4.36 -38.82 23.24
C VAL A 431 -3.10 -38.21 23.84
N ALA A 432 -2.99 -38.19 25.17
CA ALA A 432 -1.84 -37.62 25.87
C ALA A 432 -0.54 -38.37 25.54
N GLU A 433 -0.57 -39.70 25.55
CA GLU A 433 0.58 -40.54 25.17
C GLU A 433 0.97 -40.30 23.71
N ARG A 434 0.00 -40.24 22.79
CA ARG A 434 0.31 -40.04 21.37
C ARG A 434 0.84 -38.64 21.09
N LEU A 435 0.29 -37.60 21.70
CA LEU A 435 0.80 -36.23 21.59
C LEU A 435 2.25 -36.13 22.10
N ARG A 436 2.58 -36.78 23.24
CA ARG A 436 3.96 -36.85 23.73
C ARG A 436 4.87 -37.60 22.76
N ALA A 437 4.41 -38.72 22.20
CA ALA A 437 5.17 -39.50 21.22
C ALA A 437 5.46 -38.71 19.94
N LEU A 438 4.57 -37.80 19.54
CA LEU A 438 4.73 -36.88 18.41
C LEU A 438 5.52 -35.60 18.77
N GLY A 439 5.92 -35.45 20.03
CA GLY A 439 6.81 -34.38 20.50
C GLY A 439 6.13 -33.15 21.12
N HIS A 440 4.82 -33.19 21.35
CA HIS A 440 4.12 -32.13 22.06
C HIS A 440 4.34 -32.22 23.58
N ARG A 441 4.39 -31.04 24.23
CA ARG A 441 4.42 -30.96 25.69
C ARG A 441 3.01 -31.09 26.23
N VAL A 442 2.74 -32.15 26.99
CA VAL A 442 1.44 -32.40 27.62
C VAL A 442 1.61 -32.29 29.13
N SER A 443 0.69 -31.60 29.79
CA SER A 443 0.77 -31.37 31.23
C SER A 443 0.73 -32.68 32.01
N ASP A 444 1.66 -32.84 32.95
CA ASP A 444 1.74 -33.97 33.89
C ASP A 444 1.01 -33.68 35.21
N ALA A 445 0.34 -32.52 35.32
CA ALA A 445 -0.37 -32.10 36.53
C ALA A 445 -1.63 -32.94 36.83
N VAL A 446 -2.08 -33.78 35.89
CA VAL A 446 -3.31 -34.58 36.00
C VAL A 446 -3.08 -35.97 35.40
N GLU A 447 -3.60 -37.00 36.06
CA GLU A 447 -3.64 -38.35 35.53
C GLU A 447 -4.81 -38.47 34.52
N TYR A 448 -4.51 -38.83 33.27
CA TYR A 448 -5.50 -38.89 32.21
C TYR A 448 -6.25 -40.23 32.24
N PRO A 449 -7.59 -40.23 32.19
CA PRO A 449 -8.37 -41.45 32.21
C PRO A 449 -8.15 -42.29 30.94
N ARG A 450 -8.12 -43.61 31.11
CA ARG A 450 -8.02 -44.60 30.01
C ARG A 450 -9.37 -44.95 29.39
N GLU A 451 -10.46 -44.53 30.02
CA GLU A 451 -11.81 -44.74 29.55
C GLU A 451 -12.15 -43.75 28.43
N LYS A 452 -12.90 -44.22 27.43
CA LYS A 452 -13.42 -43.35 26.36
C LYS A 452 -14.64 -42.63 26.89
N ALA A 453 -14.75 -41.33 26.60
CA ALA A 453 -15.99 -40.61 26.87
C ALA A 453 -17.12 -41.24 26.06
N VAL A 454 -18.07 -41.89 26.75
CA VAL A 454 -19.31 -42.35 26.13
C VAL A 454 -20.12 -41.10 25.84
N LEU A 455 -20.19 -40.69 24.57
CA LEU A 455 -21.15 -39.68 24.14
C LEU A 455 -22.55 -40.25 24.43
N ARG A 456 -23.14 -39.82 25.54
CA ARG A 456 -24.59 -39.98 25.74
C ARG A 456 -25.24 -39.12 24.65
N GLY A 457 -25.90 -39.79 23.72
CA GLY A 457 -26.52 -39.21 22.52
C GLY A 457 -27.63 -38.22 22.82
#